data_AF-A0A350I7J6-F1
#
_entry.id   AF-A0A350I7J6-F1
#
_cell.length_a   1.000
_cell.length_b   1.000
_cell.length_c   1.000
_cell.angle_alpha   90.00
_cell.angle_beta   90.00
_cell.angle_gamma   90.00
#
_symmetry.space_group_name_H-M   'P 1'
#
loop_
_entity.id
_entity.type
_entity.pdbx_description
1 polymer ?
#
loop_
_entity_poly.entity_id
_entity_poly.type
_entity_poly.pdbx_seq_one_letter_code
_entity_poly.pdbx_strand_id
1 'polypeptide(L)'
;MKIMYGQNGQENNIMAYAKFTPRNTTTNNSYDVHYMTKSIQDFLQGTNWTTQSDASGSLGFNGSAGTVAGTYPTSGIYSSVSVANQSTGGELSFYKKHYAHSQFTGDPQLKVVLRISSSDGWRIHIYDRNGSNISPNTNVSTGIGGSTTAYMNAVPPVGADYGQVLDSVHIIANDTTFAMKIISGGGGADNTPTTTDHGWMVLNDIEYNPTIDLWAYGIDNTYCPSVYTHAATMNVMSNPQHPAAGSNYAWFGVTQPRYIDATGVVRTGITNAANGYDHGGLAHTTDMQYSTFNPQPNIRQDSFAIAGSDTPAHMLTPVTFIGQHRLSHPDGTAAADLYKNPRRGRLMNFYRTTDDCANDGNVILEGSTRYRIMKGHMTGNAYQSSAENRACYAFPEDNVPYA
;
A
#
# COMPACT_ATOMS: atom_id res chain seq x y z
N MET A 1 16.78 35.23 15.63
CA MET A 1 15.72 34.21 15.59
C MET A 1 16.42 32.85 15.64
N LYS A 2 16.45 32.19 16.79
CA LYS A 2 17.08 30.87 16.96
C LYS A 2 16.04 29.83 16.58
N ILE A 3 16.25 29.14 15.46
CA ILE A 3 15.45 27.96 15.08
C ILE A 3 15.90 26.83 16.01
N MET A 4 15.04 26.45 16.95
CA MET A 4 15.25 25.25 17.75
C MET A 4 14.88 24.04 16.89
N TYR A 5 15.88 23.27 16.47
CA TYR A 5 15.67 21.87 16.09
C TYR A 5 15.53 21.08 17.39
N GLY A 6 14.29 20.74 17.75
CA GLY A 6 14.02 19.80 18.83
C GLY A 6 14.19 18.38 18.33
N GLN A 7 15.38 17.80 18.49
CA GLN A 7 15.51 16.37 18.69
C GLN A 7 15.23 16.13 20.18
N ASN A 8 14.00 15.72 20.52
CA ASN A 8 13.69 15.24 21.87
C ASN A 8 13.62 13.71 21.85
N GLY A 9 14.34 13.11 22.79
CA GLY A 9 14.69 11.71 22.81
C GLY A 9 13.67 10.75 23.43
N GLN A 10 13.95 9.48 23.11
CA GLN A 10 13.63 8.21 23.77
C GLN A 10 12.15 7.91 24.06
N GLU A 11 11.60 6.95 23.29
CA GLU A 11 11.48 5.55 23.71
C GLU A 11 11.32 4.67 22.46
N ASN A 12 11.85 3.44 22.51
CA ASN A 12 11.84 2.47 21.41
C ASN A 12 10.41 2.13 21.00
N ASN A 13 9.86 2.88 20.07
CA ASN A 13 8.60 2.55 19.45
C ASN A 13 8.98 1.87 18.13
N ILE A 14 8.50 0.64 17.95
CA ILE A 14 8.87 -0.27 16.86
C ILE A 14 7.59 -0.53 16.00
N MET A 15 7.63 -0.54 14.67
CA MET A 15 6.58 -0.89 13.69
C MET A 15 6.34 -2.40 13.67
N ALA A 16 5.09 -2.83 13.55
CA ALA A 16 4.77 -4.24 13.45
C ALA A 16 4.88 -4.71 11.99
N TYR A 17 5.58 -5.82 11.80
CA TYR A 17 5.59 -6.59 10.56
C TYR A 17 4.99 -7.97 10.83
N ALA A 18 4.12 -8.42 9.93
CA ALA A 18 3.66 -9.81 9.90
C ALA A 18 3.79 -10.40 8.51
N LYS A 19 4.29 -11.63 8.44
CA LYS A 19 4.19 -12.52 7.29
C LYS A 19 3.21 -13.63 7.63
N PHE A 20 2.08 -13.64 6.97
CA PHE A 20 1.13 -14.73 7.03
C PHE A 20 1.41 -15.70 5.88
N THR A 21 1.44 -16.99 6.19
CA THR A 21 1.64 -18.05 5.19
C THR A 21 0.58 -19.12 5.43
N PRO A 22 -0.04 -19.68 4.38
CA PRO A 22 -0.96 -20.79 4.56
C PRO A 22 -0.21 -22.00 5.11
N ARG A 23 -0.92 -22.81 5.90
CA ARG A 23 -0.31 -23.97 6.57
C ARG A 23 0.01 -25.14 5.64
N ASN A 24 -0.75 -25.30 4.57
CA ASN A 24 -0.54 -26.37 3.60
C ASN A 24 -0.58 -25.79 2.19
N THR A 25 0.58 -25.65 1.57
CA THR A 25 0.78 -25.03 0.25
C THR A 25 0.46 -25.97 -0.91
N THR A 26 0.23 -27.26 -0.65
CA THR A 26 0.22 -28.33 -1.69
C THR A 26 -1.16 -28.92 -1.98
N THR A 27 -2.19 -28.57 -1.21
CA THR A 27 -3.56 -29.04 -1.42
C THR A 27 -4.51 -27.86 -1.51
N ASN A 28 -5.36 -27.88 -2.52
CA ASN A 28 -6.45 -26.94 -2.83
C ASN A 28 -7.51 -26.93 -1.72
N ASN A 29 -7.10 -26.56 -0.52
CA ASN A 29 -7.92 -26.63 0.67
C ASN A 29 -8.30 -25.20 1.03
N SER A 30 -9.60 -25.00 1.04
CA SER A 30 -10.39 -23.90 1.56
C SER A 30 -10.12 -23.58 3.05
N TYR A 31 -8.85 -23.46 3.46
CA TYR A 31 -8.47 -23.02 4.81
C TYR A 31 -8.85 -21.56 4.92
N ASP A 32 -9.94 -21.37 5.66
CA ASP A 32 -10.94 -20.34 5.47
C ASP A 32 -10.31 -18.94 5.43
N VAL A 33 -10.65 -18.16 4.40
CA VAL A 33 -10.37 -16.72 4.32
C VAL A 33 -10.76 -16.02 5.63
N HIS A 34 -11.74 -16.57 6.34
CA HIS A 34 -12.04 -16.27 7.73
C HIS A 34 -10.83 -16.30 8.68
N TYR A 35 -10.09 -17.41 8.79
CA TYR A 35 -8.97 -17.54 9.74
C TYR A 35 -7.81 -16.61 9.41
N MET A 36 -7.59 -16.35 8.13
CA MET A 36 -6.65 -15.33 7.69
C MET A 36 -7.11 -13.93 8.12
N THR A 37 -8.35 -13.53 7.82
CA THR A 37 -8.88 -12.22 8.20
C THR A 37 -8.92 -12.05 9.72
N LYS A 38 -9.12 -13.12 10.48
CA LYS A 38 -8.96 -13.18 11.94
C LYS A 38 -7.52 -12.98 12.39
N SER A 39 -6.56 -13.68 11.79
CA SER A 39 -5.13 -13.49 12.09
C SER A 39 -4.66 -12.06 11.79
N ILE A 40 -5.17 -11.44 10.73
CA ILE A 40 -4.91 -10.03 10.42
C ILE A 40 -5.59 -9.12 11.45
N GLN A 41 -6.83 -9.43 11.86
CA GLN A 41 -7.52 -8.72 12.94
C GLN A 41 -6.69 -8.73 14.23
N ASP A 42 -6.21 -9.90 14.66
CA ASP A 42 -5.38 -10.05 15.86
C ASP A 42 -4.12 -9.18 15.77
N PHE A 43 -3.44 -9.22 14.62
CA PHE A 43 -2.26 -8.40 14.36
C PHE A 43 -2.54 -6.90 14.46
N LEU A 44 -3.63 -6.42 13.86
CA LEU A 44 -4.03 -5.00 13.91
C LEU A 44 -4.47 -4.55 15.31
N GLN A 45 -4.97 -5.49 16.13
CA GLN A 45 -5.40 -5.23 17.51
C GLN A 45 -4.25 -5.30 18.53
N GLY A 46 -3.01 -5.51 18.08
CA GLY A 46 -1.86 -5.55 18.98
C GLY A 46 -1.53 -6.93 19.55
N THR A 47 -2.14 -7.99 19.01
CA THR A 47 -2.00 -9.36 19.50
C THR A 47 -0.99 -10.13 18.66
N ASN A 48 -0.14 -10.93 19.33
CA ASN A 48 0.72 -11.91 18.64
C ASN A 48 -0.14 -13.02 18.02
N TRP A 49 -0.57 -12.78 16.78
CA TRP A 49 -1.42 -13.67 16.00
C TRP A 49 -0.87 -15.09 15.92
N THR A 50 0.46 -15.28 15.88
CA THR A 50 1.08 -16.63 15.75
C THR A 50 0.74 -17.57 16.90
N THR A 51 0.35 -17.02 18.06
CA THR A 51 -0.04 -17.77 19.26
C THR A 51 -1.54 -18.02 19.38
N GLN A 52 -2.36 -17.39 18.52
CA GLN A 52 -3.82 -17.47 18.60
C GLN A 52 -4.34 -18.75 17.98
N SER A 53 -5.53 -19.21 18.40
CA SER A 53 -6.16 -20.43 17.87
C SER A 53 -6.52 -20.31 16.39
N ASP A 54 -6.85 -19.12 15.93
CA ASP A 54 -7.16 -18.84 14.51
C ASP A 54 -5.92 -18.96 13.62
N ALA A 55 -4.73 -18.86 14.20
CA ALA A 55 -3.46 -19.06 13.52
C ALA A 55 -2.91 -20.49 13.70
N SER A 56 -2.99 -21.03 14.93
CA SER A 56 -2.30 -22.27 15.37
C SER A 56 -3.20 -23.50 15.49
N GLY A 57 -4.52 -23.36 15.56
CA GLY A 57 -5.50 -24.45 15.63
C GLY A 57 -5.54 -25.28 14.33
N SER A 58 -6.15 -26.47 14.32
CA SER A 58 -6.11 -27.41 13.19
C SER A 58 -6.57 -26.87 11.84
N LEU A 59 -7.42 -25.83 11.84
CA LEU A 59 -7.92 -25.13 10.65
C LEU A 59 -7.29 -23.74 10.44
N GLY A 60 -6.33 -23.35 11.27
CA GLY A 60 -5.78 -21.99 11.30
C GLY A 60 -4.83 -21.63 10.15
N PHE A 61 -4.58 -20.33 9.99
CA PHE A 61 -3.89 -19.74 8.84
C PHE A 61 -2.37 -19.50 9.02
N ASN A 62 -1.69 -20.21 9.93
CA ASN A 62 -0.23 -20.08 10.10
C ASN A 62 0.54 -21.32 9.64
N GLY A 63 1.33 -21.18 8.59
CA GLY A 63 2.39 -22.11 8.18
C GLY A 63 3.72 -21.87 8.89
N SER A 64 4.66 -22.80 8.71
CA SER A 64 5.98 -22.77 9.39
C SER A 64 6.85 -21.56 9.04
N ALA A 65 6.55 -20.88 7.92
CA ALA A 65 7.25 -19.68 7.48
C ALA A 65 6.55 -18.38 7.90
N GLY A 66 5.43 -18.47 8.64
CA GLY A 66 4.76 -17.30 9.19
C GLY A 66 5.56 -16.69 10.33
N THR A 67 5.64 -15.36 10.36
CA THR A 67 6.44 -14.65 11.36
C THR A 67 5.80 -13.31 11.72
N VAL A 68 6.09 -12.84 12.92
CA VAL A 68 5.82 -11.47 13.36
C VAL A 68 7.11 -10.85 13.87
N ALA A 69 7.27 -9.55 13.69
CA ALA A 69 8.40 -8.79 14.21
C ALA A 69 7.98 -7.36 14.53
N GLY A 70 8.80 -6.71 15.34
CA GLY A 70 8.62 -5.31 15.72
C GLY A 70 7.61 -5.09 16.83
N THR A 71 7.08 -3.87 16.97
CA THR A 71 6.10 -3.50 18.02
C THR A 71 4.79 -3.04 17.41
N TYR A 72 3.69 -3.29 18.12
CA TYR A 72 2.37 -2.97 17.63
C TYR A 72 2.11 -1.45 17.59
N PRO A 73 1.24 -0.99 16.68
CA PRO A 73 0.80 0.40 16.65
C PRO A 73 0.27 0.87 18.01
N THR A 74 0.33 2.19 18.25
CA THR A 74 -0.27 2.80 19.43
C THR A 74 -1.76 2.42 19.51
N SER A 75 -2.20 2.03 20.72
CA SER A 75 -3.58 1.61 20.97
C SER A 75 -4.57 2.67 20.48
N GLY A 76 -5.52 2.25 19.64
CA GLY A 76 -6.57 3.12 19.11
C GLY A 76 -6.25 3.79 17.76
N ILE A 77 -5.02 3.67 17.23
CA ILE A 77 -4.72 4.06 15.85
C ILE A 77 -5.56 3.22 14.88
N TYR A 78 -5.58 1.91 15.09
CA TYR A 78 -6.46 0.97 14.40
C TYR A 78 -7.66 0.69 15.29
N SER A 79 -8.86 0.93 14.79
CA SER A 79 -10.09 0.82 15.58
C SER A 79 -11.24 0.18 14.81
N SER A 80 -12.26 -0.28 15.56
CA SER A 80 -13.42 -0.99 15.03
C SER A 80 -13.06 -2.09 14.03
N VAL A 81 -11.98 -2.82 14.32
CA VAL A 81 -11.51 -3.95 13.51
C VAL A 81 -12.56 -5.05 13.57
N SER A 82 -13.18 -5.36 12.43
CA SER A 82 -14.28 -6.30 12.32
C SER A 82 -14.04 -7.28 11.18
N VAL A 83 -14.30 -8.56 11.43
CA VAL A 83 -14.29 -9.62 10.43
C VAL A 83 -15.72 -10.07 10.20
N ALA A 84 -16.15 -10.13 8.93
CA ALA A 84 -17.43 -10.69 8.51
C ALA A 84 -17.21 -11.95 7.66
N ASN A 85 -17.97 -12.99 7.96
CA ASN A 85 -17.89 -14.28 7.27
C ASN A 85 -18.84 -14.27 6.09
N GLN A 86 -18.34 -14.63 4.92
CA GLN A 86 -19.17 -14.83 3.74
C GLN A 86 -19.04 -16.28 3.30
N SER A 87 -20.14 -16.89 2.83
CA SER A 87 -20.17 -18.31 2.43
C SER A 87 -19.16 -18.68 1.34
N THR A 88 -18.66 -17.69 0.59
CA THR A 88 -17.66 -17.87 -0.48
C THR A 88 -16.53 -16.84 -0.41
N GLY A 89 -16.22 -16.32 0.79
CA GLY A 89 -15.22 -15.26 0.94
C GLY A 89 -15.02 -14.77 2.37
N GLY A 90 -14.37 -13.62 2.51
CA GLY A 90 -14.21 -12.96 3.80
C GLY A 90 -14.05 -11.46 3.65
N GLU A 91 -14.43 -10.74 4.70
CA GLU A 91 -14.29 -9.30 4.75
C GLU A 91 -13.66 -8.90 6.09
N LEU A 92 -12.61 -8.09 6.01
CA LEU A 92 -12.02 -7.40 7.15
C LEU A 92 -12.23 -5.90 6.93
N SER A 93 -12.78 -5.21 7.92
CA SER A 93 -12.83 -3.75 7.92
C SER A 93 -12.28 -3.16 9.21
N PHE A 94 -11.64 -2.01 9.10
CA PHE A 94 -11.12 -1.27 10.24
C PHE A 94 -11.01 0.21 9.91
N TYR A 95 -10.84 1.03 10.93
CA TYR A 95 -10.49 2.44 10.78
C TYR A 95 -9.03 2.64 11.11
N LYS A 96 -8.34 3.44 10.29
CA LYS A 96 -6.98 3.88 10.53
C LYS A 96 -7.00 5.39 10.78
N LYS A 97 -6.66 5.81 12.00
CA LYS A 97 -6.49 7.23 12.35
C LYS A 97 -5.20 7.78 11.77
N HIS A 98 -5.18 9.08 11.49
CA HIS A 98 -3.95 9.80 11.23
C HIS A 98 -3.07 9.84 12.49
N TYR A 99 -1.74 9.75 12.37
CA TYR A 99 -0.84 9.76 13.54
C TYR A 99 -0.99 11.03 14.40
N ALA A 100 -1.25 12.17 13.76
CA ALA A 100 -1.47 13.45 14.44
C ALA A 100 -2.94 13.69 14.84
N HIS A 101 -3.78 12.65 14.97
CA HIS A 101 -5.23 12.79 15.21
C HIS A 101 -5.58 13.66 16.43
N SER A 102 -4.74 13.65 17.48
CA SER A 102 -4.93 14.44 18.70
C SER A 102 -4.85 15.96 18.49
N GLN A 103 -4.32 16.41 17.34
CA GLN A 103 -4.21 17.83 17.00
C GLN A 103 -5.51 18.38 16.37
N PHE A 104 -6.45 17.52 16.01
CA PHE A 104 -7.71 17.88 15.36
C PHE A 104 -8.86 17.93 16.37
N THR A 105 -9.93 18.66 16.05
CA THR A 105 -11.15 18.73 16.89
C THR A 105 -11.98 17.44 16.92
N GLY A 106 -11.58 16.44 16.14
CA GLY A 106 -12.07 15.06 16.17
C GLY A 106 -11.05 14.15 15.51
N ASP A 107 -11.34 12.86 15.34
CA ASP A 107 -10.39 11.91 14.76
C ASP A 107 -10.40 11.94 13.21
N PRO A 108 -9.41 12.54 12.52
CA PRO A 108 -9.19 12.27 11.10
C PRO A 108 -8.82 10.80 10.92
N GLN A 109 -9.64 10.08 10.16
CA GLN A 109 -9.47 8.65 9.94
C GLN A 109 -10.09 8.22 8.61
N LEU A 110 -9.58 7.11 8.08
CA LEU A 110 -10.12 6.46 6.91
C LEU A 110 -10.58 5.05 7.27
N LYS A 111 -11.67 4.60 6.64
CA LYS A 111 -12.12 3.21 6.76
C LYS A 111 -11.46 2.38 5.68
N VAL A 112 -10.79 1.31 6.05
CA VAL A 112 -10.23 0.32 5.14
C VAL A 112 -11.16 -0.88 5.13
N VAL A 113 -11.50 -1.38 3.94
CA VAL A 113 -12.24 -2.63 3.76
C VAL A 113 -11.44 -3.52 2.81
N LEU A 114 -11.00 -4.64 3.33
CA LEU A 114 -10.41 -5.75 2.61
C LEU A 114 -11.50 -6.78 2.38
N ARG A 115 -11.91 -6.99 1.13
CA ARG A 115 -12.89 -8.00 0.75
C ARG A 115 -12.24 -9.04 -0.14
N ILE A 116 -12.58 -10.30 0.11
CA ILE A 116 -12.08 -11.44 -0.62
C ILE A 116 -13.30 -12.23 -1.05
N SER A 117 -13.49 -12.47 -2.34
CA SER A 117 -14.61 -13.28 -2.83
C SER A 117 -14.16 -14.29 -3.88
N SER A 118 -14.90 -15.39 -3.97
CA SER A 118 -14.73 -16.41 -4.99
C SER A 118 -15.13 -15.98 -6.40
N SER A 119 -15.61 -14.75 -6.62
CA SER A 119 -15.97 -14.20 -7.94
C SER A 119 -15.00 -13.11 -8.39
N ASP A 120 -14.52 -12.35 -7.41
CA ASP A 120 -13.84 -11.10 -7.64
C ASP A 120 -12.51 -11.03 -6.92
N GLY A 121 -12.03 -12.11 -6.30
CA GLY A 121 -10.73 -12.10 -5.68
C GLY A 121 -10.55 -11.10 -4.55
N TRP A 122 -9.33 -10.53 -4.42
CA TRP A 122 -8.98 -9.56 -3.39
C TRP A 122 -9.25 -8.10 -3.82
N ARG A 123 -10.15 -7.44 -3.10
CA ARG A 123 -10.52 -6.04 -3.24
C ARG A 123 -10.15 -5.24 -2.00
N ILE A 124 -9.63 -4.04 -2.22
CA ILE A 124 -9.27 -3.11 -1.15
C ILE A 124 -9.94 -1.78 -1.44
N HIS A 125 -10.79 -1.37 -0.51
CA HIS A 125 -11.52 -0.12 -0.57
C HIS A 125 -11.09 0.78 0.57
N ILE A 126 -10.75 2.02 0.24
CA ILE A 126 -10.51 3.08 1.22
C ILE A 126 -11.71 4.02 1.18
N TYR A 127 -12.41 4.13 2.28
CA TYR A 127 -13.49 5.08 2.43
C TYR A 127 -13.10 6.23 3.34
N ASP A 128 -13.83 7.33 3.18
CA ASP A 128 -13.93 8.33 4.24
C ASP A 128 -14.40 7.70 5.58
N ARG A 129 -14.32 8.48 6.67
CA ARG A 129 -14.72 8.01 8.01
C ARG A 129 -16.18 7.55 8.11
N ASN A 130 -17.06 7.96 7.19
CA ASN A 130 -18.48 7.60 7.22
C ASN A 130 -18.76 6.36 6.37
N GLY A 131 -17.77 5.82 5.65
CA GLY A 131 -17.95 4.72 4.71
C GLY A 131 -18.73 5.09 3.45
N SER A 132 -18.89 6.38 3.16
CA SER A 132 -19.77 6.89 2.10
C SER A 132 -19.03 7.17 0.79
N ASN A 133 -17.84 7.75 0.88
CA ASN A 133 -17.02 8.08 -0.28
C ASN A 133 -15.87 7.08 -0.42
N ILE A 134 -15.85 6.33 -1.52
CA ILE A 134 -14.86 5.29 -1.80
C ILE A 134 -13.74 5.81 -2.71
N SER A 135 -12.52 5.40 -2.43
CA SER A 135 -11.35 5.56 -3.28
C SER A 135 -10.62 4.22 -3.46
N PRO A 136 -10.35 3.83 -4.71
CA PRO A 136 -10.83 4.46 -5.96
C PRO A 136 -12.36 4.35 -6.13
N ASN A 137 -12.90 5.25 -6.95
CA ASN A 137 -14.32 5.68 -6.98
C ASN A 137 -15.30 4.73 -7.71
N THR A 138 -14.86 3.55 -8.15
CA THR A 138 -15.73 2.54 -8.78
C THR A 138 -15.56 1.19 -8.10
N ASN A 139 -16.65 0.68 -7.50
CA ASN A 139 -16.74 -0.57 -6.72
C ASN A 139 -16.28 -1.83 -7.50
N VAL A 140 -16.22 -1.74 -8.82
CA VAL A 140 -15.79 -2.81 -9.75
C VAL A 140 -14.33 -2.71 -10.18
N SER A 141 -13.60 -1.68 -9.73
CA SER A 141 -12.30 -1.31 -10.33
C SER A 141 -11.17 -1.15 -9.33
N THR A 142 -11.20 -1.84 -8.21
CA THR A 142 -10.16 -1.66 -7.17
C THR A 142 -9.87 -2.99 -6.51
N GLY A 143 -8.94 -3.72 -7.12
CA GLY A 143 -8.46 -4.99 -6.58
C GLY A 143 -7.04 -5.28 -7.03
N ILE A 144 -6.40 -6.18 -6.29
CA ILE A 144 -5.02 -6.62 -6.52
C ILE A 144 -5.00 -7.85 -7.48
N GLY A 145 -5.03 -7.68 -8.82
CA GLY A 145 -4.70 -8.68 -9.90
C GLY A 145 -5.79 -9.66 -10.43
N GLY A 146 -6.23 -9.70 -11.70
CA GLY A 146 -7.45 -10.44 -12.14
C GLY A 146 -7.73 -10.40 -13.66
N SER A 147 -8.79 -11.08 -14.16
CA SER A 147 -8.99 -11.48 -15.58
C SER A 147 -9.19 -10.35 -16.62
N THR A 148 -9.03 -10.71 -17.90
CA THR A 148 -8.88 -9.82 -19.07
C THR A 148 -10.07 -8.89 -19.41
N THR A 149 -11.24 -9.07 -18.79
CA THR A 149 -12.47 -8.32 -19.16
C THR A 149 -13.00 -7.40 -18.08
N ALA A 150 -12.36 -7.32 -16.91
CA ALA A 150 -12.81 -6.48 -15.81
C ALA A 150 -11.73 -5.44 -15.44
N TYR A 151 -12.04 -4.15 -15.65
CA TYR A 151 -11.16 -3.02 -15.37
C TYR A 151 -10.78 -3.00 -13.88
N MET A 152 -9.48 -3.16 -13.57
CA MET A 152 -8.86 -3.16 -12.23
C MET A 152 -9.43 -4.20 -11.23
N ASN A 153 -9.02 -5.47 -11.37
CA ASN A 153 -9.37 -6.56 -10.45
C ASN A 153 -8.08 -7.33 -10.11
N ALA A 154 -7.92 -8.21 -9.13
CA ALA A 154 -8.39 -8.59 -7.80
C ALA A 154 -8.03 -10.10 -7.60
N VAL A 155 -7.12 -10.52 -6.69
CA VAL A 155 -6.40 -11.83 -6.77
C VAL A 155 -7.40 -12.97 -6.85
N PRO A 156 -7.38 -13.86 -7.87
CA PRO A 156 -8.58 -14.23 -8.60
C PRO A 156 -9.56 -15.17 -7.86
N PRO A 157 -10.80 -15.29 -8.39
CA PRO A 157 -11.82 -16.20 -7.90
C PRO A 157 -11.43 -17.68 -7.86
N VAL A 158 -12.01 -18.43 -6.92
CA VAL A 158 -11.99 -19.90 -6.92
C VAL A 158 -12.56 -20.42 -8.24
N GLY A 159 -11.74 -21.06 -9.05
CA GLY A 159 -12.12 -21.66 -10.34
C GLY A 159 -11.68 -20.88 -11.59
N ALA A 160 -11.05 -19.71 -11.45
CA ALA A 160 -10.19 -19.16 -12.49
C ALA A 160 -8.74 -19.59 -12.18
N ASP A 161 -7.96 -19.97 -13.17
CA ASP A 161 -6.66 -20.66 -13.00
C ASP A 161 -5.49 -19.82 -12.45
N TYR A 162 -5.78 -18.82 -11.62
CA TYR A 162 -4.78 -17.98 -10.96
C TYR A 162 -5.27 -17.71 -9.52
N GLY A 163 -4.49 -18.02 -8.48
CA GLY A 163 -4.89 -17.78 -7.08
C GLY A 163 -5.64 -18.91 -6.37
N GLN A 164 -5.63 -20.14 -6.90
CA GLN A 164 -6.04 -21.33 -6.13
C GLN A 164 -5.13 -21.57 -4.91
N VAL A 165 -3.92 -21.02 -4.93
CA VAL A 165 -2.94 -21.07 -3.85
C VAL A 165 -2.59 -19.63 -3.48
N LEU A 166 -2.75 -19.25 -2.23
CA LEU A 166 -2.14 -18.05 -1.65
C LEU A 166 -0.73 -18.46 -1.21
N ASP A 167 0.31 -17.72 -1.59
CA ASP A 167 1.66 -18.02 -1.09
C ASP A 167 1.89 -17.33 0.24
N SER A 168 1.70 -16.01 0.26
CA SER A 168 1.95 -15.22 1.46
C SER A 168 1.25 -13.87 1.42
N VAL A 169 1.02 -13.35 2.62
CA VAL A 169 0.56 -11.98 2.86
C VAL A 169 1.56 -11.31 3.79
N HIS A 170 2.11 -10.17 3.37
CA HIS A 170 3.00 -9.36 4.19
C HIS A 170 2.25 -8.10 4.61
N ILE A 171 2.26 -7.77 5.89
CA ILE A 171 1.64 -6.55 6.42
C ILE A 171 2.67 -5.78 7.22
N ILE A 172 2.68 -4.47 6.99
CA ILE A 172 3.30 -3.46 7.84
C ILE A 172 2.18 -2.65 8.46
N ALA A 173 2.17 -2.54 9.79
CA ALA A 173 1.22 -1.72 10.51
C ALA A 173 1.95 -0.88 11.57
N ASN A 174 1.79 0.44 11.46
CA ASN A 174 2.19 1.40 12.47
C ASN A 174 1.24 2.62 12.50
N ASP A 175 1.57 3.60 13.34
CA ASP A 175 0.81 4.83 13.54
C ASP A 175 0.61 5.63 12.24
N THR A 176 1.61 5.60 11.36
CA THR A 176 1.63 6.40 10.12
C THR A 176 1.21 5.62 8.87
N THR A 177 1.31 4.30 8.89
CA THR A 177 1.39 3.44 7.70
C THR A 177 0.69 2.11 7.95
N PHE A 178 -0.21 1.78 7.03
CA PHE A 178 -0.67 0.41 6.80
C PHE A 178 -0.26 0.01 5.39
N ALA A 179 0.62 -0.97 5.25
CA ALA A 179 0.98 -1.53 3.95
C ALA A 179 0.67 -3.03 3.92
N MET A 180 0.20 -3.50 2.76
CA MET A 180 -0.12 -4.90 2.55
C MET A 180 0.43 -5.33 1.19
N LYS A 181 1.13 -6.46 1.17
CA LYS A 181 1.54 -7.17 -0.04
C LYS A 181 0.89 -8.54 -0.03
N ILE A 182 0.30 -8.93 -1.16
CA ILE A 182 -0.28 -10.25 -1.38
C ILE A 182 0.49 -10.89 -2.53
N ILE A 183 0.91 -12.13 -2.33
CA ILE A 183 1.61 -12.96 -3.32
C ILE A 183 0.78 -14.23 -3.52
N SER A 184 0.35 -14.50 -4.76
CA SER A 184 -0.33 -15.75 -5.08
C SER A 184 0.69 -16.88 -5.32
N GLY A 185 0.30 -18.12 -5.04
CA GLY A 185 1.08 -19.32 -5.30
C GLY A 185 1.04 -19.79 -6.74
N GLY A 186 0.40 -19.08 -7.68
CA GLY A 186 0.28 -19.55 -9.07
C GLY A 186 -0.78 -20.64 -9.28
N GLY A 187 -0.81 -21.20 -10.49
CA GLY A 187 -1.80 -22.22 -10.91
C GLY A 187 -1.20 -23.63 -10.89
N GLY A 188 -1.90 -24.59 -10.27
CA GLY A 188 -1.48 -26.00 -10.17
C GLY A 188 -0.70 -26.33 -8.89
N ALA A 189 -0.09 -27.52 -8.85
CA ALA A 189 0.70 -28.00 -7.70
C ALA A 189 2.10 -27.36 -7.61
N ASP A 190 2.50 -26.60 -8.63
CA ASP A 190 3.82 -26.00 -8.75
C ASP A 190 3.70 -24.47 -8.82
N ASN A 191 4.23 -23.78 -7.80
CA ASN A 191 4.30 -22.32 -7.75
C ASN A 191 5.30 -21.80 -8.79
N THR A 192 4.86 -21.65 -10.03
CA THR A 192 5.74 -21.22 -11.14
C THR A 192 5.77 -19.69 -11.29
N PRO A 193 6.94 -19.08 -11.55
CA PRO A 193 7.07 -17.63 -11.73
C PRO A 193 6.17 -17.03 -12.82
N THR A 194 5.75 -17.84 -13.80
CA THR A 194 4.87 -17.45 -14.92
C THR A 194 3.40 -17.32 -14.52
N THR A 195 3.02 -17.73 -13.30
CA THR A 195 1.63 -17.70 -12.81
C THR A 195 1.46 -16.99 -11.46
N THR A 196 2.56 -16.62 -10.79
CA THR A 196 2.55 -15.88 -9.52
C THR A 196 2.12 -14.43 -9.71
N ASP A 197 0.96 -14.08 -9.20
CA ASP A 197 0.46 -12.71 -9.18
C ASP A 197 0.83 -12.01 -7.90
N HIS A 198 0.91 -10.68 -7.99
CA HIS A 198 1.21 -9.86 -6.85
C HIS A 198 0.27 -8.67 -6.81
N GLY A 199 0.02 -8.19 -5.61
CA GLY A 199 -0.20 -6.77 -5.50
C GLY A 199 0.01 -6.26 -4.11
N TRP A 200 -0.13 -4.95 -4.05
CA TRP A 200 0.49 -4.14 -3.05
C TRP A 200 -0.40 -2.94 -2.81
N MET A 201 -0.51 -2.55 -1.56
CA MET A 201 -1.14 -1.30 -1.20
C MET A 201 -0.40 -0.66 -0.04
N VAL A 202 -0.47 0.66 0.00
CA VAL A 202 0.02 1.45 1.13
C VAL A 202 -0.99 2.55 1.41
N LEU A 203 -1.54 2.56 2.63
CA LEU A 203 -2.24 3.69 3.21
C LEU A 203 -1.24 4.38 4.14
N ASN A 204 -0.84 5.59 3.80
CA ASN A 204 0.20 6.31 4.52
C ASN A 204 -0.19 7.74 4.84
N ASP A 205 0.23 8.23 5.99
CA ASP A 205 -0.03 9.60 6.41
C ASP A 205 0.93 10.59 5.76
N ILE A 206 0.36 11.72 5.33
CA ILE A 206 1.12 12.89 4.93
C ILE A 206 1.61 13.60 6.20
N GLU A 207 2.82 14.12 6.17
CA GLU A 207 3.34 14.97 7.24
C GLU A 207 2.35 16.10 7.61
N TYR A 208 2.06 16.20 8.92
CA TYR A 208 1.05 17.07 9.46
C TYR A 208 1.47 18.53 9.27
N ASN A 209 0.59 19.30 8.67
CA ASN A 209 0.72 20.73 8.50
C ASN A 209 -0.47 21.41 9.18
N PRO A 210 -0.31 21.95 10.41
CA PRO A 210 -1.42 22.47 11.20
C PRO A 210 -2.31 23.45 10.45
N THR A 211 -1.72 24.39 9.74
CA THR A 211 -2.47 25.43 9.02
C THR A 211 -3.36 24.85 7.92
N ILE A 212 -2.82 23.93 7.12
CA ILE A 212 -3.54 23.35 5.98
C ILE A 212 -4.52 22.28 6.43
N ASP A 213 -4.07 21.38 7.30
CA ASP A 213 -4.84 20.20 7.65
C ASP A 213 -6.00 20.54 8.59
N LEU A 214 -5.84 21.49 9.53
CA LEU A 214 -6.95 21.98 10.36
C LEU A 214 -7.96 22.79 9.55
N TRP A 215 -7.50 23.59 8.59
CA TRP A 215 -8.38 24.31 7.67
C TRP A 215 -9.20 23.33 6.82
N ALA A 216 -8.55 22.33 6.21
CA ALA A 216 -9.21 21.32 5.38
C ALA A 216 -10.22 20.50 6.19
N TYR A 217 -9.85 20.09 7.40
CA TYR A 217 -10.75 19.38 8.32
C TYR A 217 -11.92 20.26 8.81
N GLY A 218 -11.71 21.57 8.92
CA GLY A 218 -12.77 22.54 9.22
C GLY A 218 -13.80 22.69 8.07
N ILE A 219 -13.40 22.43 6.83
CA ILE A 219 -14.30 22.40 5.65
C ILE A 219 -15.04 21.06 5.56
N ASP A 220 -14.33 19.95 5.69
CA ASP A 220 -14.87 18.59 5.65
C ASP A 220 -14.33 17.77 6.82
N ASN A 221 -15.18 17.43 7.78
CA ASN A 221 -14.80 16.63 8.95
C ASN A 221 -14.52 15.15 8.62
N THR A 222 -14.68 14.76 7.35
CA THR A 222 -14.27 13.46 6.82
C THR A 222 -12.89 13.48 6.15
N TYR A 223 -12.26 14.66 6.06
CA TYR A 223 -10.89 14.82 5.60
C TYR A 223 -9.89 14.08 6.50
N CYS A 224 -8.94 13.39 5.87
CA CYS A 224 -7.79 12.79 6.54
C CYS A 224 -6.55 13.05 5.67
N PRO A 225 -5.46 13.61 6.22
CA PRO A 225 -4.22 13.86 5.46
C PRO A 225 -3.45 12.55 5.26
N SER A 226 -4.03 11.62 4.49
CA SER A 226 -3.44 10.31 4.19
C SER A 226 -3.61 9.96 2.71
N VAL A 227 -2.68 9.19 2.18
CA VAL A 227 -2.57 8.81 0.78
C VAL A 227 -2.72 7.30 0.65
N TYR A 228 -3.47 6.89 -0.36
CA TYR A 228 -3.61 5.51 -0.79
C TYR A 228 -2.78 5.28 -2.06
N THR A 229 -1.90 4.29 -1.97
CA THR A 229 -1.13 3.73 -3.07
C THR A 229 -1.60 2.31 -3.31
N HIS A 230 -1.71 1.90 -4.56
CA HIS A 230 -1.88 0.50 -4.89
C HIS A 230 -1.10 0.12 -6.14
N ALA A 231 -0.77 -1.16 -6.24
CA ALA A 231 -0.29 -1.78 -7.44
C ALA A 231 -0.79 -3.22 -7.54
N ALA A 232 -0.97 -3.69 -8.77
CA ALA A 232 -1.31 -5.07 -9.07
C ALA A 232 -0.52 -5.51 -10.29
N THR A 233 0.23 -6.58 -10.21
CA THR A 233 1.06 -7.08 -11.30
C THR A 233 0.79 -8.56 -11.48
N MET A 234 0.23 -8.92 -12.62
CA MET A 234 0.03 -10.30 -13.02
C MET A 234 1.35 -10.84 -13.54
N ASN A 235 1.88 -11.91 -12.93
CA ASN A 235 3.12 -12.66 -13.25
C ASN A 235 4.43 -11.92 -13.60
N VAL A 236 4.44 -10.66 -14.01
CA VAL A 236 5.59 -9.89 -14.50
C VAL A 236 6.61 -9.57 -13.41
N MET A 237 6.20 -9.46 -12.14
CA MET A 237 7.15 -9.32 -11.03
C MET A 237 7.93 -10.60 -10.74
N SER A 238 7.37 -11.77 -11.05
CA SER A 238 8.07 -13.05 -10.92
C SER A 238 8.73 -13.48 -12.23
N ASN A 239 8.26 -12.98 -13.37
CA ASN A 239 8.73 -13.30 -14.72
C ASN A 239 8.88 -12.04 -15.61
N PRO A 240 9.99 -11.29 -15.49
CA PRO A 240 10.15 -9.99 -16.15
C PRO A 240 10.36 -10.06 -17.68
N GLN A 241 10.52 -11.25 -18.28
CA GLN A 241 10.88 -11.39 -19.71
C GLN A 241 9.70 -11.55 -20.68
N HIS A 242 8.43 -11.43 -20.23
CA HIS A 242 7.27 -11.71 -21.09
C HIS A 242 6.27 -10.55 -21.21
N PRO A 243 6.51 -9.56 -22.09
CA PRO A 243 5.43 -8.71 -22.58
C PRO A 243 4.80 -9.36 -23.82
N ALA A 244 3.75 -10.17 -23.65
CA ALA A 244 2.87 -10.46 -24.78
C ALA A 244 2.05 -9.19 -25.10
N ALA A 245 2.04 -8.77 -26.36
CA ALA A 245 1.29 -7.60 -26.79
C ALA A 245 -0.21 -7.75 -26.47
N GLY A 246 -0.79 -6.74 -25.80
CA GLY A 246 -2.24 -6.59 -25.64
C GLY A 246 -2.88 -7.15 -24.37
N SER A 247 -2.17 -7.31 -23.25
CA SER A 247 -2.83 -7.67 -21.97
C SER A 247 -2.51 -6.74 -20.80
N ASN A 248 -3.49 -6.61 -19.89
CA ASN A 248 -3.53 -5.71 -18.74
C ASN A 248 -2.66 -6.20 -17.55
N TYR A 249 -1.35 -6.36 -17.74
CA TYR A 249 -0.48 -7.09 -16.80
C TYR A 249 -0.05 -6.32 -15.55
N ALA A 250 -0.12 -4.99 -15.51
CA ALA A 250 0.37 -4.22 -14.37
C ALA A 250 -0.47 -2.97 -14.14
N TRP A 251 -0.79 -2.66 -12.89
CA TRP A 251 -1.59 -1.53 -12.45
C TRP A 251 -0.85 -0.82 -11.34
N PHE A 252 -0.91 0.50 -11.33
CA PHE A 252 -0.36 1.33 -10.25
C PHE A 252 -1.26 2.53 -10.06
N GLY A 253 -1.49 2.99 -8.85
CA GLY A 253 -2.34 4.14 -8.61
C GLY A 253 -2.03 4.83 -7.29
N VAL A 254 -2.15 6.15 -7.31
CA VAL A 254 -1.86 7.02 -6.17
C VAL A 254 -2.98 8.03 -6.05
N THR A 255 -3.52 8.18 -4.85
CA THR A 255 -4.58 9.15 -4.60
C THR A 255 -4.68 9.52 -3.13
N GLN A 256 -5.08 10.75 -2.86
CA GLN A 256 -5.60 11.11 -1.55
C GLN A 256 -7.11 10.85 -1.56
N PRO A 257 -7.66 9.95 -0.72
CA PRO A 257 -9.07 9.55 -0.83
C PRO A 257 -10.06 10.71 -0.76
N ARG A 258 -9.77 11.71 0.08
CA ARG A 258 -10.55 12.94 0.22
C ARG A 258 -9.61 14.15 0.25
N TYR A 259 -9.84 15.13 -0.61
CA TYR A 259 -9.03 16.34 -0.68
C TYR A 259 -9.89 17.58 -0.89
N ILE A 260 -9.36 18.74 -0.52
CA ILE A 260 -9.95 20.06 -0.81
C ILE A 260 -9.20 20.63 -2.01
N ASP A 261 -9.92 20.98 -3.07
CA ASP A 261 -9.31 21.59 -4.25
C ASP A 261 -8.91 23.05 -4.01
N ALA A 262 -8.25 23.68 -4.99
CA ALA A 262 -7.78 25.06 -4.86
C ALA A 262 -8.91 26.09 -4.71
N THR A 263 -10.18 25.71 -4.95
CA THR A 263 -11.37 26.54 -4.79
C THR A 263 -12.07 26.35 -3.44
N GLY A 264 -11.56 25.46 -2.58
CA GLY A 264 -12.18 25.14 -1.29
C GLY A 264 -13.30 24.10 -1.40
N VAL A 265 -13.44 23.42 -2.55
CA VAL A 265 -14.47 22.41 -2.76
C VAL A 265 -13.93 21.03 -2.43
N VAL A 266 -14.75 20.25 -1.74
CA VAL A 266 -14.40 18.90 -1.32
C VAL A 266 -14.52 17.92 -2.50
N ARG A 267 -13.49 17.10 -2.71
CA ARG A 267 -13.38 16.15 -3.82
C ARG A 267 -13.03 14.77 -3.30
N THR A 268 -13.46 13.75 -4.04
CA THR A 268 -13.01 12.37 -3.84
C THR A 268 -11.87 12.07 -4.80
N GLY A 269 -10.80 11.50 -4.27
CA GLY A 269 -9.63 11.11 -5.03
C GLY A 269 -9.94 10.03 -6.06
N ILE A 270 -9.37 10.17 -7.25
CA ILE A 270 -9.50 9.22 -8.36
C ILE A 270 -8.14 8.65 -8.74
N THR A 271 -8.12 7.42 -9.21
CA THR A 271 -6.95 6.81 -9.86
C THR A 271 -7.29 6.53 -11.32
N ASN A 272 -6.30 6.46 -12.19
CA ASN A 272 -6.53 6.26 -13.62
C ASN A 272 -6.95 4.81 -13.91
N ALA A 273 -8.10 4.65 -14.56
CA ALA A 273 -8.64 3.35 -14.98
C ALA A 273 -7.86 2.69 -16.14
N ALA A 274 -6.88 3.39 -16.74
CA ALA A 274 -6.04 2.88 -17.84
C ALA A 274 -4.59 2.52 -17.41
N ASN A 275 -4.30 2.45 -16.10
CA ASN A 275 -2.96 2.24 -15.56
C ASN A 275 -2.33 0.85 -15.81
N GLY A 276 -2.92 0.05 -16.72
CA GLY A 276 -2.34 -1.15 -17.33
C GLY A 276 -0.94 -0.93 -17.93
N TYR A 277 -0.66 0.30 -18.37
CA TYR A 277 0.52 0.63 -19.17
C TYR A 277 1.49 1.57 -18.45
N ASP A 278 1.04 2.59 -17.73
CA ASP A 278 1.90 3.70 -17.28
C ASP A 278 2.01 3.85 -15.75
N HIS A 279 3.18 4.29 -15.27
CA HIS A 279 3.31 4.89 -13.93
C HIS A 279 2.71 6.30 -13.93
N GLY A 280 1.38 6.39 -13.91
CA GLY A 280 0.66 7.65 -14.02
C GLY A 280 1.08 8.72 -13.00
N GLY A 281 0.95 9.98 -13.42
CA GLY A 281 1.02 11.16 -12.55
C GLY A 281 2.31 12.00 -12.62
N LEU A 282 3.35 11.59 -13.38
CA LEU A 282 4.54 12.44 -13.69
C LEU A 282 5.20 12.22 -15.08
N ALA A 283 4.53 11.54 -16.01
CA ALA A 283 4.92 11.47 -17.44
C ALA A 283 4.71 12.77 -18.25
N HIS A 284 5.75 13.60 -18.40
CA HIS A 284 6.02 14.62 -19.47
C HIS A 284 4.95 15.59 -20.02
N THR A 285 3.65 15.46 -19.74
CA THR A 285 2.60 16.35 -20.23
C THR A 285 2.30 17.43 -19.21
N THR A 286 1.94 18.61 -19.70
CA THR A 286 1.91 19.88 -18.96
C THR A 286 0.84 19.95 -17.85
N ASP A 287 -0.08 18.98 -17.79
CA ASP A 287 -1.18 18.95 -16.83
C ASP A 287 -1.61 17.53 -16.47
N MET A 288 -1.40 17.14 -15.21
CA MET A 288 -1.67 15.76 -14.79
C MET A 288 -2.95 15.61 -14.01
N GLN A 289 -3.80 14.74 -14.54
CA GLN A 289 -5.07 14.36 -13.95
C GLN A 289 -4.91 13.42 -12.74
N TYR A 290 -3.72 12.86 -12.49
CA TYR A 290 -3.52 11.85 -11.44
C TYR A 290 -2.38 12.23 -10.50
N SER A 291 -2.53 11.85 -9.23
CA SER A 291 -1.49 12.05 -8.22
C SER A 291 -0.35 11.04 -8.41
N THR A 292 0.80 11.30 -7.79
CA THR A 292 1.97 10.40 -7.80
C THR A 292 2.90 10.69 -6.62
N PHE A 293 4.13 10.19 -6.67
CA PHE A 293 5.16 10.49 -5.71
C PHE A 293 6.47 10.96 -6.34
N ASN A 294 7.33 11.54 -5.51
CA ASN A 294 8.75 11.63 -5.75
C ASN A 294 9.51 10.77 -4.71
N PRO A 295 10.53 9.97 -5.08
CA PRO A 295 10.98 9.67 -6.45
C PRO A 295 9.85 9.13 -7.33
N GLN A 296 9.92 9.41 -8.64
CA GLN A 296 8.88 8.96 -9.56
C GLN A 296 8.86 7.42 -9.63
N PRO A 297 7.68 6.77 -9.66
CA PRO A 297 7.59 5.31 -9.65
C PRO A 297 8.25 4.61 -10.85
N ASN A 298 8.36 5.27 -12.00
CA ASN A 298 9.04 4.75 -13.19
C ASN A 298 10.58 4.86 -13.14
N ILE A 299 11.13 5.71 -12.27
CA ILE A 299 12.57 5.97 -12.22
C ILE A 299 13.26 4.91 -11.37
N ARG A 300 14.24 4.26 -11.98
CA ARG A 300 15.11 3.29 -11.32
C ARG A 300 15.90 3.94 -10.17
N GLN A 301 16.02 3.21 -9.06
CA GLN A 301 16.88 3.56 -7.93
C GLN A 301 18.08 2.62 -7.90
N ASP A 302 19.26 3.16 -8.18
CA ASP A 302 20.50 2.38 -8.17
C ASP A 302 21.10 2.23 -6.76
N SER A 303 22.07 1.32 -6.64
CA SER A 303 22.91 1.17 -5.46
C SER A 303 24.29 1.78 -5.66
N PHE A 304 24.98 2.08 -4.56
CA PHE A 304 26.35 2.59 -4.60
C PHE A 304 27.34 1.47 -4.27
N ALA A 305 28.40 1.34 -5.07
CA ALA A 305 29.51 0.46 -4.71
C ALA A 305 30.25 1.04 -3.49
N ILE A 306 30.59 0.19 -2.52
CA ILE A 306 31.38 0.55 -1.34
C ILE A 306 32.76 -0.09 -1.51
N ALA A 307 33.83 0.72 -1.47
CA ALA A 307 35.19 0.21 -1.59
C ALA A 307 35.51 -0.78 -0.45
N GLY A 308 36.00 -1.97 -0.81
CA GLY A 308 36.38 -3.01 0.16
C GLY A 308 35.19 -3.78 0.76
N SER A 309 33.98 -3.64 0.22
CA SER A 309 32.80 -4.40 0.61
C SER A 309 32.17 -5.08 -0.61
N ASP A 310 31.79 -6.34 -0.46
CA ASP A 310 31.03 -7.08 -1.48
C ASP A 310 29.53 -6.74 -1.45
N THR A 311 29.07 -6.04 -0.41
CA THR A 311 27.67 -5.59 -0.29
C THR A 311 27.56 -4.12 -0.69
N PRO A 312 26.66 -3.77 -1.62
CA PRO A 312 26.47 -2.38 -2.03
C PRO A 312 25.71 -1.57 -0.97
N ALA A 313 25.87 -0.25 -0.99
CA ALA A 313 25.07 0.68 -0.20
C ALA A 313 23.70 0.91 -0.87
N HIS A 314 22.66 0.84 -0.05
CA HIS A 314 21.28 1.10 -0.45
C HIS A 314 20.84 2.47 0.03
N MET A 315 20.17 3.24 -0.84
CA MET A 315 19.58 4.51 -0.42
C MET A 315 18.27 4.29 0.34
N LEU A 316 17.97 5.21 1.26
CA LEU A 316 16.63 5.38 1.84
C LEU A 316 16.12 6.76 1.46
N THR A 317 15.51 6.86 0.28
CA THR A 317 14.99 8.14 -0.23
C THR A 317 13.57 8.35 0.27
N PRO A 318 13.27 9.40 1.06
CA PRO A 318 11.92 9.66 1.55
C PRO A 318 10.93 9.85 0.39
N VAL A 319 9.79 9.17 0.47
CA VAL A 319 8.72 9.34 -0.51
C VAL A 319 7.95 10.62 -0.20
N THR A 320 7.67 11.42 -1.22
CA THR A 320 6.88 12.65 -1.12
C THR A 320 5.66 12.52 -2.00
N PHE A 321 4.47 12.67 -1.42
CA PHE A 321 3.24 12.78 -2.17
C PHE A 321 3.21 14.04 -3.01
N ILE A 322 2.79 13.86 -4.25
CA ILE A 322 2.52 14.92 -5.20
C ILE A 322 1.08 14.72 -5.63
N GLY A 323 0.20 15.62 -5.21
CA GLY A 323 -1.16 15.70 -5.72
C GLY A 323 -1.19 15.94 -7.23
N GLN A 324 -2.37 16.18 -7.77
CA GLN A 324 -2.52 16.44 -9.20
C GLN A 324 -1.80 17.75 -9.56
N HIS A 325 -0.65 17.63 -10.22
CA HIS A 325 0.19 18.77 -10.53
C HIS A 325 -0.28 19.51 -11.78
N ARG A 326 0.00 20.80 -11.81
CA ARG A 326 -0.26 21.71 -12.92
C ARG A 326 0.98 22.55 -13.16
N LEU A 327 1.31 22.83 -14.41
CA LEU A 327 2.31 23.84 -14.74
C LEU A 327 1.64 25.22 -14.82
N SER A 328 2.40 26.28 -14.51
CA SER A 328 1.91 27.65 -14.69
C SER A 328 1.95 28.03 -16.16
N HIS A 329 0.80 28.48 -16.68
CA HIS A 329 0.63 28.90 -18.06
C HIS A 329 0.61 30.45 -18.17
N PRO A 330 1.38 31.06 -19.09
CA PRO A 330 1.41 32.52 -19.27
C PRO A 330 0.06 33.14 -19.66
N ASP A 331 -0.80 32.34 -20.31
CA ASP A 331 -2.12 32.70 -20.84
C ASP A 331 -3.28 32.47 -19.86
N GLY A 332 -2.96 32.12 -18.60
CA GLY A 332 -3.93 31.97 -17.51
C GLY A 332 -4.19 30.52 -17.13
N THR A 333 -4.88 30.33 -16.00
CA THR A 333 -5.25 29.00 -15.48
C THR A 333 -6.65 28.64 -15.97
N ALA A 334 -6.82 27.50 -16.62
CA ALA A 334 -8.17 27.04 -16.99
C ALA A 334 -8.93 26.56 -15.73
N ALA A 335 -10.26 26.69 -15.74
CA ALA A 335 -11.09 26.30 -14.59
C ALA A 335 -10.90 24.82 -14.18
N ALA A 336 -10.66 23.93 -15.14
CA ALA A 336 -10.41 22.51 -14.89
C ALA A 336 -9.13 22.27 -14.05
N ASP A 337 -8.15 23.18 -14.11
CA ASP A 337 -6.90 23.07 -13.36
C ASP A 337 -7.02 23.51 -11.89
N LEU A 338 -8.12 24.16 -11.52
CA LEU A 338 -8.41 24.55 -10.14
C LEU A 338 -9.08 23.43 -9.34
N TYR A 339 -9.63 22.41 -10.01
CA TYR A 339 -10.36 21.30 -9.40
C TYR A 339 -9.46 20.10 -9.00
N LYS A 340 -8.14 20.31 -9.11
CA LYS A 340 -7.08 19.33 -8.85
C LYS A 340 -6.69 19.32 -7.36
N ASN A 341 -6.12 18.22 -6.87
CA ASN A 341 -5.56 18.10 -5.52
C ASN A 341 -4.25 18.90 -5.42
N PRO A 342 -4.21 20.02 -4.69
CA PRO A 342 -3.02 20.86 -4.59
C PRO A 342 -2.00 20.33 -3.56
N ARG A 343 -2.33 19.31 -2.77
CA ARG A 343 -1.50 18.86 -1.65
C ARG A 343 -0.19 18.25 -2.13
N ARG A 344 0.90 18.67 -1.50
CA ARG A 344 2.21 18.00 -1.54
C ARG A 344 2.69 17.82 -0.11
N GLY A 345 3.42 16.75 0.18
CA GLY A 345 3.96 16.52 1.51
C GLY A 345 4.72 15.21 1.61
N ARG A 346 5.64 15.14 2.57
CA ARG A 346 6.39 13.92 2.88
C ARG A 346 5.43 12.83 3.35
N LEU A 347 5.66 11.61 2.90
CA LEU A 347 4.98 10.41 3.37
C LEU A 347 5.75 9.85 4.56
N MET A 348 5.08 9.74 5.70
CA MET A 348 5.73 9.42 6.97
C MET A 348 6.21 7.97 6.98
N ASN A 349 7.47 7.72 7.34
CA ASN A 349 8.03 6.36 7.45
C ASN A 349 7.89 5.50 6.18
N PHE A 350 7.94 6.14 5.01
CA PHE A 350 7.83 5.48 3.71
C PHE A 350 8.99 5.91 2.82
N TYR A 351 9.87 4.97 2.49
CA TYR A 351 11.09 5.24 1.75
C TYR A 351 11.15 4.40 0.48
N ARG A 352 11.68 4.97 -0.59
CA ARG A 352 12.11 4.24 -1.76
C ARG A 352 13.56 3.81 -1.54
N THR A 353 13.89 2.57 -1.89
CA THR A 353 15.26 2.06 -1.83
C THR A 353 15.69 1.48 -3.18
N THR A 354 16.93 0.99 -3.25
CA THR A 354 17.52 0.37 -4.44
C THR A 354 16.60 -0.70 -5.00
N ASP A 355 16.39 -0.69 -6.31
CA ASP A 355 15.57 -1.69 -6.99
C ASP A 355 16.20 -3.07 -6.96
N ASP A 356 15.35 -4.10 -6.90
CA ASP A 356 15.77 -5.50 -6.82
C ASP A 356 16.71 -5.83 -5.64
N CYS A 357 16.80 -4.97 -4.62
CA CYS A 357 17.80 -5.11 -3.54
C CYS A 357 17.57 -6.35 -2.65
N ALA A 358 16.33 -6.77 -2.46
CA ALA A 358 16.01 -7.95 -1.67
C ALA A 358 14.59 -8.49 -1.93
N ASN A 359 14.26 -9.59 -1.26
CA ASN A 359 12.91 -10.17 -1.23
C ASN A 359 11.99 -9.46 -0.24
N ASP A 360 10.68 -9.63 -0.42
CA ASP A 360 9.66 -9.12 0.50
C ASP A 360 9.90 -9.64 1.93
N GLY A 361 9.85 -8.73 2.90
CA GLY A 361 10.13 -9.04 4.29
C GLY A 361 11.62 -9.08 4.66
N ASN A 362 12.56 -8.98 3.71
CA ASN A 362 13.97 -8.79 4.08
C ASN A 362 14.20 -7.44 4.76
N VAL A 363 15.35 -7.28 5.40
CA VAL A 363 15.69 -6.09 6.18
C VAL A 363 16.98 -5.45 5.66
N ILE A 364 16.95 -4.12 5.48
CA ILE A 364 18.14 -3.27 5.39
C ILE A 364 18.43 -2.71 6.79
N LEU A 365 19.72 -2.64 7.14
CA LEU A 365 20.19 -1.97 8.34
C LEU A 365 20.81 -0.63 7.95
N GLU A 366 20.34 0.45 8.56
CA GLU A 366 20.95 1.78 8.48
C GLU A 366 21.23 2.25 9.92
N GLY A 367 22.50 2.31 10.29
CA GLY A 367 22.91 2.47 11.69
C GLY A 367 22.33 1.34 12.56
N SER A 368 21.53 1.68 13.57
CA SER A 368 20.83 0.73 14.44
C SER A 368 19.40 0.42 13.98
N THR A 369 18.87 1.17 13.01
CA THR A 369 17.48 1.03 12.58
C THR A 369 17.33 -0.02 11.49
N ARG A 370 16.33 -0.87 11.66
CA ARG A 370 15.97 -1.94 10.72
C ARG A 370 14.89 -1.43 9.79
N TYR A 371 14.97 -1.71 8.50
CA TYR A 371 13.96 -1.33 7.52
C TYR A 371 13.46 -2.56 6.76
N ARG A 372 12.17 -2.90 6.88
CA ARG A 372 11.53 -3.97 6.12
C ARG A 372 11.34 -3.55 4.67
N ILE A 373 11.69 -4.45 3.76
CA ILE A 373 11.54 -4.26 2.32
C ILE A 373 10.22 -4.87 1.84
N MET A 374 9.51 -4.16 0.96
CA MET A 374 8.45 -4.71 0.12
C MET A 374 8.69 -4.32 -1.35
N LYS A 375 8.48 -5.27 -2.26
CA LYS A 375 8.49 -5.05 -3.71
C LYS A 375 7.10 -4.59 -4.15
N GLY A 376 6.98 -3.32 -4.50
CA GLY A 376 5.69 -2.69 -4.81
C GLY A 376 5.17 -3.03 -6.19
N HIS A 377 5.96 -2.75 -7.22
CA HIS A 377 5.58 -2.81 -8.64
C HIS A 377 6.81 -2.90 -9.56
N MET A 378 6.62 -3.05 -10.87
CA MET A 378 7.72 -2.98 -11.86
C MET A 378 8.20 -1.54 -12.08
N THR A 379 9.48 -1.29 -12.40
CA THR A 379 10.08 0.05 -12.55
C THR A 379 11.28 0.06 -13.51
N GLY A 380 11.85 1.24 -13.77
CA GLY A 380 12.98 1.42 -14.69
C GLY A 380 12.58 1.64 -16.15
N ASN A 381 11.29 1.81 -16.41
CA ASN A 381 10.71 2.11 -17.73
C ASN A 381 9.49 3.00 -17.52
N ALA A 382 9.16 3.85 -18.51
CA ALA A 382 7.92 4.62 -18.51
C ALA A 382 6.68 3.72 -18.44
N TYR A 383 6.78 2.50 -18.99
CA TYR A 383 5.73 1.50 -19.00
C TYR A 383 6.04 0.35 -18.02
N GLN A 384 5.09 0.04 -17.13
CA GLN A 384 5.26 -1.07 -16.17
C GLN A 384 5.39 -2.43 -16.83
N SER A 385 4.67 -2.65 -17.94
CA SER A 385 4.70 -3.91 -18.69
C SER A 385 6.02 -4.15 -19.44
N SER A 386 6.83 -3.10 -19.61
CA SER A 386 8.14 -3.15 -20.29
C SER A 386 9.30 -2.90 -19.32
N ALA A 387 9.02 -2.84 -18.02
CA ALA A 387 10.02 -2.69 -16.99
C ALA A 387 10.59 -4.06 -16.60
N GLU A 388 11.89 -4.09 -16.31
CA GLU A 388 12.61 -5.33 -15.94
C GLU A 388 12.98 -5.36 -14.44
N ASN A 389 12.89 -4.22 -13.76
CA ASN A 389 13.27 -4.06 -12.37
C ASN A 389 12.04 -4.03 -11.46
N ARG A 390 12.19 -4.45 -10.20
CA ARG A 390 11.14 -4.35 -9.18
C ARG A 390 11.46 -3.24 -8.20
N ALA A 391 10.49 -2.36 -8.03
CA ALA A 391 10.54 -1.26 -7.10
C ALA A 391 10.52 -1.77 -5.65
N CYS A 392 11.64 -1.62 -4.95
CA CYS A 392 11.73 -1.85 -3.50
C CYS A 392 11.39 -0.60 -2.69
N TYR A 393 10.53 -0.79 -1.69
CA TYR A 393 10.20 0.20 -0.69
C TYR A 393 10.65 -0.28 0.68
N ALA A 394 11.13 0.64 1.49
CA ALA A 394 11.68 0.39 2.80
C ALA A 394 10.83 1.11 3.86
N PHE A 395 10.56 0.40 4.95
CA PHE A 395 9.70 0.84 6.03
C PHE A 395 10.41 0.56 7.35
N PRO A 396 10.66 1.58 8.20
CA PRO A 396 11.40 1.37 9.43
C PRO A 396 10.65 0.41 10.33
N GLU A 397 11.29 -0.65 10.81
CA GLU A 397 10.79 -1.42 11.94
C GLU A 397 10.67 -0.54 13.19
N ASP A 398 11.07 0.74 13.19
CA ASP A 398 10.85 1.70 14.28
C ASP A 398 9.61 2.62 14.02
N ASN A 399 8.65 2.69 14.94
CA ASN A 399 7.73 3.84 15.06
C ASN A 399 8.57 5.06 15.41
N VAL A 400 8.89 5.87 14.41
CA VAL A 400 9.55 7.15 14.67
C VAL A 400 8.59 8.02 15.49
N PRO A 401 8.89 8.34 16.77
CA PRO A 401 8.05 9.24 17.53
C PRO A 401 8.08 10.60 16.87
N TYR A 402 6.92 11.22 16.69
CA TYR A 402 6.85 12.66 16.46
C TYR A 402 6.63 13.32 17.82
N ALA A 403 7.65 14.02 18.30
CA ALA A 403 7.57 14.92 19.44
C ALA A 403 7.39 16.36 18.95
#